data_AF-A0A6M1TGF8-F1
#
_entry.id   AF-A0A6M1TGF8-F1
#
_cell.length_a   1.000
_cell.length_b   1.000
_cell.length_c   1.000
_cell.angle_alpha   90.00
_cell.angle_beta   90.00
_cell.angle_gamma   90.00
#
_symmetry.space_group_name_H-M   'P 1'
#
loop_
_entity.id
_entity.type
_entity.pdbx_description
1 polymer ?
#
loop_
_entity_poly.entity_id
_entity_poly.type
_entity_poly.pdbx_seq_one_letter_code
_entity_poly.pdbx_strand_id
1 'polypeptide(L)'
;MKVTAKDQREEFIDRFTEKLKEWNEELEKLENRLDEEYEELKSDYKGRIVELKQYRNEMETKLDKLEEVGEEAFESIKGDINKLWEDSIDVLQSLKENLKKS
;
A
#
# COMPACT_ATOMS: atom_id res chain seq x y z
N MET A 1 1.82 -3.22 32.83
CA MET A 1 0.55 -2.79 32.20
C MET A 1 0.01 -3.95 31.38
N LYS A 2 -1.32 -4.16 31.38
CA LYS A 2 -1.95 -5.09 30.43
C LYS A 2 -2.26 -4.29 29.16
N VAL A 3 -1.72 -4.71 28.03
CA VAL A 3 -2.11 -4.20 26.71
C VAL A 3 -3.55 -4.63 26.45
N THR A 4 -4.39 -3.71 26.01
CA THR A 4 -5.80 -3.97 25.69
C THR A 4 -6.01 -4.13 24.18
N ALA A 5 -7.13 -4.73 23.76
CA ALA A 5 -7.49 -4.84 22.34
C ALA A 5 -7.58 -3.46 21.65
N LYS A 6 -7.96 -2.42 22.41
CA LYS A 6 -7.98 -1.04 21.93
C LYS A 6 -6.56 -0.54 21.63
N ASP A 7 -5.61 -0.78 22.54
CA ASP A 7 -4.21 -0.37 22.34
C ASP A 7 -3.58 -1.08 21.11
N GLN A 8 -3.91 -2.35 20.89
CA GLN A 8 -3.43 -3.11 19.72
C GLN A 8 -4.01 -2.58 18.41
N ARG A 9 -5.27 -2.12 18.43
CA ARG A 9 -5.91 -1.47 17.28
C ARG A 9 -5.22 -0.16 16.94
N GLU A 10 -5.07 0.72 17.92
CA GLU A 10 -4.41 2.02 17.73
C GLU A 10 -2.97 1.82 17.22
N GLU A 11 -2.22 0.90 17.82
CA GLU A 11 -0.86 0.56 17.35
C GLU A 11 -0.83 0.05 15.91
N PHE A 12 -1.81 -0.76 15.51
CA PHE A 12 -1.92 -1.22 14.12
C PHE A 12 -2.19 -0.06 13.17
N ILE A 13 -3.17 0.79 13.49
CA ILE A 13 -3.56 1.94 12.67
C ILE A 13 -2.38 2.91 12.50
N ASP A 14 -1.72 3.28 13.59
CA ASP A 14 -0.58 4.21 13.56
C ASP A 14 0.56 3.67 12.71
N ARG A 15 0.96 2.41 12.93
CA ARG A 15 2.05 1.78 12.18
C ARG A 15 1.71 1.65 10.70
N PHE A 16 0.48 1.28 10.38
CA PHE A 16 0.10 1.08 8.99
C PHE A 16 -0.07 2.41 8.25
N THR A 17 -0.55 3.45 8.94
CA THR A 17 -0.58 4.82 8.41
C THR A 17 0.81 5.30 8.02
N GLU A 18 1.81 5.07 8.87
CA GLU A 18 3.19 5.47 8.57
C GLU A 18 3.76 4.72 7.36
N LYS A 19 3.51 3.41 7.28
CA LYS A 19 3.87 2.61 6.09
C LYS A 19 3.24 3.15 4.81
N LEU A 20 1.98 3.57 4.85
CA LEU A 20 1.30 4.13 3.68
C LEU A 20 1.89 5.49 3.24
N LYS A 21 2.37 6.31 4.19
CA LYS A 21 3.10 7.54 3.86
C LYS A 21 4.43 7.24 3.16
N GLU A 22 5.23 6.34 3.73
CA GLU A 22 6.50 5.91 3.13
C GLU A 22 6.27 5.36 1.72
N TRP A 23 5.25 4.52 1.56
CA TRP A 23 4.85 3.97 0.28
C TRP A 23 4.42 5.04 -0.73
N ASN A 24 3.67 6.05 -0.28
CA ASN A 24 3.28 7.17 -1.13
C ASN A 24 4.49 7.92 -1.71
N GLU A 25 5.51 8.18 -0.89
CA GLU A 25 6.76 8.79 -1.33
C GLU A 25 7.53 7.91 -2.32
N GLU A 26 7.53 6.58 -2.12
CA GLU A 26 8.17 5.64 -3.07
C GLU A 26 7.46 5.65 -4.44
N LEU A 27 6.13 5.67 -4.46
CA LEU A 27 5.36 5.73 -5.70
C LEU A 27 5.61 7.05 -6.45
N GLU A 28 5.66 8.18 -5.74
CA GLU A 28 5.98 9.48 -6.36
C GLU A 28 7.39 9.48 -6.98
N LYS A 29 8.37 8.88 -6.30
CA LYS A 29 9.74 8.72 -6.84
C LYS A 29 9.75 7.85 -8.10
N LEU A 30 8.96 6.77 -8.13
CA LEU A 30 8.84 5.90 -9.30
C LEU A 30 8.21 6.62 -10.50
N GLU A 31 7.18 7.43 -10.27
CA GLU A 31 6.55 8.23 -11.33
C GLU A 31 7.51 9.25 -11.92
N ASN A 32 8.20 10.01 -11.07
CA ASN A 32 9.15 11.02 -11.52
C ASN A 32 10.28 10.42 -12.36
N ARG A 33 10.79 9.22 -11.99
CA ARG A 33 11.81 8.52 -12.77
C ARG A 33 11.32 8.09 -14.16
N LEU A 34 10.06 7.66 -14.29
CA LEU A 34 9.50 7.26 -15.58
C LEU A 34 9.22 8.46 -16.49
N ASP A 35 9.07 9.65 -15.93
CA ASP A 35 8.92 10.84 -16.75
C ASP A 35 10.19 11.19 -17.55
N GLU A 36 11.35 10.66 -17.14
CA GLU A 36 12.65 10.83 -17.76
C GLU A 36 13.01 9.75 -18.81
N GLU A 37 12.27 8.63 -18.91
CA GLU A 37 12.60 7.47 -19.78
C GLU A 37 11.71 7.29 -21.03
N TYR A 38 12.15 6.42 -21.97
CA TYR A 38 11.57 6.17 -23.30
C TYR A 38 10.04 5.90 -23.29
N GLU A 39 9.29 6.49 -24.25
CA GLU A 39 7.82 6.51 -24.28
C GLU A 39 7.14 5.13 -24.25
N GLU A 40 7.75 4.10 -24.84
CA GLU A 40 7.13 2.77 -24.94
C GLU A 40 7.15 2.03 -23.60
N LEU A 41 8.24 2.17 -22.83
CA LEU A 41 8.30 1.75 -21.44
C LEU A 41 7.29 2.55 -20.59
N LYS A 42 7.03 3.80 -20.94
CA LYS A 42 6.22 4.69 -20.12
C LYS A 42 4.77 4.23 -19.94
N SER A 43 4.16 3.55 -20.92
CA SER A 43 2.74 3.14 -20.87
C SER A 43 2.49 2.00 -19.87
N ASP A 44 3.21 0.88 -20.01
CA ASP A 44 3.01 -0.30 -19.13
C ASP A 44 3.32 0.03 -17.68
N TYR A 45 4.35 0.83 -17.45
CA TYR A 45 4.77 1.23 -16.11
C TYR A 45 3.81 2.21 -15.46
N LYS A 46 3.27 3.18 -16.23
CA LYS A 46 2.18 4.04 -15.75
C LYS A 46 0.97 3.22 -15.32
N GLY A 47 0.60 2.17 -16.07
CA GLY A 47 -0.49 1.27 -15.71
C GLY A 47 -0.26 0.56 -14.36
N ARG A 48 0.94 -0.01 -14.16
CA ARG A 48 1.32 -0.67 -12.90
C ARG A 48 1.36 0.31 -11.72
N ILE A 49 1.85 1.55 -11.91
CA ILE A 49 1.83 2.56 -10.85
C ILE A 49 0.40 2.97 -10.48
N VAL A 50 -0.50 3.11 -11.46
CA VAL A 50 -1.92 3.39 -11.19
C VAL A 50 -2.54 2.28 -10.34
N GLU A 51 -2.23 1.01 -10.63
CA GLU A 51 -2.66 -0.13 -9.82
C GLU A 51 -2.11 -0.06 -8.39
N LEU A 52 -0.81 0.25 -8.21
CA LEU A 52 -0.21 0.43 -6.89
C LEU A 52 -0.88 1.56 -6.09
N LYS A 53 -1.28 2.66 -6.75
CA LYS A 53 -2.05 3.75 -6.14
C LYS A 53 -3.46 3.32 -5.75
N GLN A 54 -4.09 2.44 -6.54
CA GLN A 54 -5.41 1.88 -6.20
C GLN A 54 -5.32 1.02 -4.94
N TYR A 55 -4.31 0.15 -4.82
CA TYR A 55 -4.05 -0.60 -3.58
C TYR A 55 -3.88 0.32 -2.38
N ARG A 56 -3.06 1.37 -2.50
CA ARG A 56 -2.87 2.37 -1.44
C ARG A 56 -4.21 2.99 -1.00
N ASN A 57 -4.98 3.51 -1.95
CA ASN A 57 -6.26 4.17 -1.65
C ASN A 57 -7.28 3.21 -1.01
N GLU A 58 -7.30 1.95 -1.43
CA GLU A 58 -8.17 0.93 -0.84
C GLU A 58 -7.76 0.62 0.61
N MET A 59 -6.45 0.49 0.86
CA MET A 59 -5.92 0.30 2.21
C MET A 59 -6.23 1.49 3.12
N GLU A 60 -6.04 2.73 2.66
CA GLU A 60 -6.40 3.97 3.40
C GLU A 60 -7.90 3.95 3.78
N THR A 61 -8.77 3.67 2.80
CA THR A 61 -10.22 3.61 3.02
C THR A 61 -10.62 2.52 4.02
N LYS A 62 -9.91 1.39 4.04
CA LYS A 62 -10.14 0.31 5.00
C LYS A 62 -9.59 0.65 6.39
N LEU A 63 -8.45 1.34 6.45
CA LEU A 63 -7.79 1.76 7.68
C LEU A 63 -8.66 2.76 8.45
N ASP A 64 -9.24 3.74 7.77
CA ASP A 64 -10.15 4.74 8.36
C ASP A 64 -11.37 4.11 9.03
N LYS A 65 -11.81 2.93 8.56
CA LYS A 65 -12.94 2.20 9.13
C LYS A 65 -12.58 1.42 10.40
N LEU A 66 -11.30 1.14 10.65
CA LEU A 66 -10.89 0.28 11.76
C LEU A 66 -11.17 0.90 13.13
N GLU A 67 -11.23 2.23 13.23
CA GLU A 67 -11.50 2.91 14.50
C GLU A 67 -12.90 2.58 15.04
N GLU A 68 -13.89 2.47 14.16
CA GLU A 68 -15.32 2.40 14.53
C GLU A 68 -15.88 0.98 14.66
N VAL A 69 -15.17 -0.03 14.14
CA VAL A 69 -15.70 -1.41 14.06
C VAL A 69 -15.51 -2.22 15.35
N GLY A 70 -16.31 -3.28 15.51
CA GLY A 70 -16.12 -4.28 16.57
C GLY A 70 -14.87 -5.15 16.37
N GLU A 71 -14.52 -5.97 17.36
CA GLU A 71 -13.29 -6.80 17.36
C GLU A 71 -13.23 -7.81 16.20
N GLU A 72 -14.32 -8.52 15.92
CA GLU A 72 -14.38 -9.48 14.81
C GLU A 72 -14.18 -8.80 13.44
N ALA A 73 -14.89 -7.68 13.23
CA ALA A 73 -14.76 -6.89 12.01
C ALA A 73 -13.38 -6.24 11.89
N PHE A 74 -12.76 -5.86 13.01
CA PHE A 74 -11.39 -5.36 13.04
C PHE A 74 -10.41 -6.41 12.52
N GLU A 75 -10.42 -7.63 13.05
CA GLU A 75 -9.49 -8.68 12.58
C GLU A 75 -9.74 -9.06 11.11
N SER A 76 -11.00 -9.06 10.66
CA SER A 76 -11.32 -9.28 9.24
C SER A 76 -10.74 -8.18 8.34
N ILE A 77 -10.98 -6.91 8.65
CA ILE A 77 -10.51 -5.79 7.81
C ILE A 77 -8.98 -5.67 7.86
N LYS A 78 -8.37 -5.92 9.02
CA LYS A 78 -6.91 -6.03 9.17
C LYS A 78 -6.33 -7.13 8.27
N GLY A 79 -7.00 -8.29 8.19
CA GLY A 79 -6.64 -9.36 7.26
C GLY A 79 -6.67 -8.89 5.80
N ASP A 80 -7.74 -8.21 5.38
CA ASP A 80 -7.84 -7.63 4.04
C ASP A 80 -6.71 -6.64 3.75
N ILE A 81 -6.41 -5.73 4.69
CA ILE A 81 -5.33 -4.74 4.54
C ILE A 81 -3.98 -5.44 4.35
N ASN A 82 -3.67 -6.46 5.15
CA ASN A 82 -2.42 -7.21 4.99
C ASN A 82 -2.34 -7.90 3.63
N LYS A 83 -3.45 -8.46 3.14
CA LYS A 83 -3.49 -9.08 1.82
C LYS A 83 -3.27 -8.07 0.70
N LEU A 84 -3.95 -6.93 0.74
CA LEU A 84 -3.76 -5.85 -0.24
C LEU A 84 -2.32 -5.32 -0.23
N TRP A 85 -1.70 -5.26 0.95
CA TRP A 85 -0.29 -4.91 1.08
C TRP A 85 0.61 -5.93 0.39
N GLU A 86 0.43 -7.23 0.66
CA GLU A 86 1.20 -8.30 0.01
C GLU A 86 1.04 -8.25 -1.52
N ASP A 87 -0.19 -8.16 -2.02
CA ASP A 87 -0.49 -8.03 -3.46
C ASP A 87 0.21 -6.80 -4.07
N SER A 88 0.23 -5.67 -3.36
CA SER A 88 0.91 -4.45 -3.82
C SER A 88 2.43 -4.59 -3.88
N ILE A 89 3.02 -5.35 -2.94
CA ILE A 89 4.46 -5.63 -2.93
C ILE A 89 4.83 -6.52 -4.12
N ASP A 90 4.01 -7.52 -4.46
CA ASP A 90 4.23 -8.40 -5.61
C ASP A 90 4.21 -7.61 -6.93
N VAL A 91 3.27 -6.67 -7.07
CA VAL A 91 3.21 -5.76 -8.22
C VAL A 91 4.47 -4.88 -8.29
N LEU A 92 4.89 -4.30 -7.17
CA LEU A 92 6.09 -3.47 -7.14
C LEU A 92 7.36 -4.27 -7.47
N GLN A 93 7.50 -5.49 -6.94
CA GLN A 93 8.62 -6.37 -7.25
C GLN A 93 8.66 -6.72 -8.74
N SER A 94 7.52 -7.10 -9.30
CA SER A 94 7.40 -7.38 -10.74
C SER A 94 7.77 -6.17 -11.60
N LEU A 95 7.36 -4.96 -11.20
CA LEU A 95 7.75 -3.71 -11.86
C LEU A 95 9.26 -3.47 -11.77
N LYS A 96 9.86 -3.63 -10.59
CA LYS A 96 11.31 -3.46 -10.37
C LYS A 96 12.14 -4.48 -11.16
N GLU A 97 11.67 -5.71 -11.32
CA GLU A 97 12.33 -6.72 -12.13
C GLU A 97 12.29 -6.40 -13.62
N ASN A 98 11.17 -5.87 -14.11
CA ASN A 98 11.05 -5.46 -15.50
C ASN A 98 11.98 -4.26 -15.81
N LEU A 99 12.13 -3.29 -14.89
CA LEU A 99 13.08 -2.17 -15.04
C LEU A 99 14.54 -2.61 -15.16
N LYS A 100 14.91 -3.73 -14.52
CA LYS A 100 16.28 -4.25 -14.61
C LYS A 100 16.58 -4.95 -15.93
N LYS A 101 15.54 -5.37 -16.65
CA LYS A 101 15.64 -6.13 -17.90
C LYS A 101 15.57 -5.24 -19.14
N SER A 102 15.01 -4.03 -19.02
CA SER A 102 15.04 -2.96 -20.03
C SER A 102 16.40 -2.29 -20.10
#